data_AF-A0A815FN55-F1
#
_entry.id   AF-A0A815FN55-F1
#
_cell.length_a   1.000
_cell.length_b   1.000
_cell.length_c   1.000
_cell.angle_alpha   90.00
_cell.angle_beta   90.00
_cell.angle_gamma   90.00
#
_symmetry.space_group_name_H-M   'P 1'
#
loop_
_entity.id
_entity.type
_entity.pdbx_description
1 polymer ?
#
loop_
_entity_poly.entity_id
_entity_poly.type
_entity_poly.pdbx_seq_one_letter_code
_entity_poly.pdbx_strand_id
1 'polypeptide(L)'
;MFRLIVAALALFAFVNGESCESPQFKGVSHSTRDGRLTVEPAAQVEITVKCKSGKQPSTLYADINGQVVPCAQSATSPGKYFVGVAAATHKELAKGRTAIKLYDDESYSSLRKARTDEAVKAVKPFGQVELNHPGVSYGPWLPSEFFAVSAFGVVWWVAYRERSKILS
;
A
#
# COMPACT_ATOMS: atom_id res chain seq x y z
N MET A 1 -11.33 -9.62 -55.98
CA MET A 1 -10.17 -9.85 -55.07
C MET A 1 -9.60 -8.55 -54.50
N PHE A 2 -9.29 -7.53 -55.33
CA PHE A 2 -8.74 -6.24 -54.85
C PHE A 2 -9.59 -5.51 -53.79
N ARG A 3 -10.92 -5.53 -53.90
CA ARG A 3 -11.84 -4.90 -52.92
C ARG A 3 -11.83 -5.56 -51.53
N LEU A 4 -11.53 -6.85 -51.44
CA LEU A 4 -11.45 -7.58 -50.17
C LEU A 4 -10.15 -7.26 -49.42
N ILE A 5 -9.05 -7.05 -50.17
CA ILE A 5 -7.75 -6.67 -49.60
C ILE A 5 -7.81 -5.25 -49.02
N VAL A 6 -8.46 -4.31 -49.73
CA VAL A 6 -8.65 -2.93 -49.25
C VAL A 6 -9.54 -2.88 -48.01
N ALA A 7 -10.60 -3.70 -47.94
CA ALA A 7 -11.45 -3.79 -46.77
C ALA A 7 -10.71 -4.38 -45.55
N ALA A 8 -9.85 -5.38 -45.75
CA ALA A 8 -9.04 -5.97 -44.68
C ALA A 8 -7.96 -5.00 -44.14
N LEU A 9 -7.34 -4.20 -45.02
CA LEU A 9 -6.35 -3.20 -44.62
C LEU A 9 -7.00 -2.04 -43.83
N ALA A 10 -8.24 -1.66 -44.16
CA ALA A 10 -8.99 -0.63 -43.45
C ALA A 10 -9.41 -1.05 -42.04
N LEU A 11 -9.71 -2.34 -41.83
CA LEU A 11 -10.03 -2.90 -40.51
C LEU A 11 -8.83 -2.93 -39.56
N PHE A 12 -7.61 -3.09 -40.07
CA PHE A 12 -6.38 -3.08 -39.26
C PHE A 12 -6.00 -1.68 -38.74
N ALA A 13 -6.47 -0.61 -39.38
CA ALA A 13 -6.11 0.77 -39.01
C ALA A 13 -6.83 1.30 -37.75
N PHE A 14 -7.88 0.62 -37.28
CA PHE A 14 -8.69 1.06 -36.13
C PHE A 14 -8.33 0.41 -34.80
N VAL A 15 -7.33 -0.47 -34.75
CA VAL A 15 -6.79 -0.98 -33.47
C VAL A 15 -5.78 0.02 -32.91
N ASN A 16 -6.27 1.18 -32.47
CA ASN A 16 -5.53 2.01 -31.55
C ASN A 16 -5.99 1.64 -30.15
N GLY A 17 -5.16 0.90 -29.41
CA GLY A 17 -5.32 0.77 -27.96
C GLY A 17 -5.14 2.16 -27.35
N GLU A 18 -6.23 2.75 -26.88
CA GLU A 18 -6.21 4.09 -26.32
C GLU A 18 -5.57 4.04 -24.93
N SER A 19 -4.27 4.36 -24.85
CA SER A 19 -3.52 4.38 -23.60
C SER A 19 -3.73 5.69 -22.84
N CYS A 20 -3.53 5.65 -21.51
CA CYS A 20 -3.70 6.83 -20.66
C CYS A 20 -2.65 7.90 -21.01
N GLU A 21 -3.08 9.01 -21.61
CA GLU A 21 -2.18 10.09 -22.01
C GLU A 21 -1.91 11.03 -20.81
N SER A 22 -0.63 11.16 -20.43
CA SER A 22 -0.14 11.96 -19.30
C SER A 22 -0.81 11.66 -17.94
N PRO A 23 -0.56 10.48 -17.35
CA PRO A 23 -1.12 10.12 -16.05
C PRO A 23 -0.61 11.02 -14.93
N GLN A 24 -1.53 11.52 -14.10
CA GLN A 24 -1.21 12.13 -12.81
C GLN A 24 -1.52 11.13 -11.70
N PHE A 25 -0.53 10.87 -10.85
CA PHE A 25 -0.64 9.95 -9.72
C PHE A 25 -0.72 10.73 -8.41
N LYS A 26 -1.67 10.35 -7.55
CA LYS A 26 -1.70 10.76 -6.15
C LYS A 26 -1.73 9.52 -5.29
N GLY A 27 -0.77 9.39 -4.39
CA GLY A 27 -0.69 8.30 -3.42
C GLY A 27 -1.00 8.78 -2.01
N VAL A 28 -1.83 8.04 -1.29
CA VAL A 28 -2.02 8.21 0.16
C VAL A 28 -1.65 6.90 0.84
N SER A 29 -0.66 6.95 1.72
CA SER A 29 -0.18 5.78 2.45
C SER A 29 -0.84 5.67 3.82
N HIS A 30 -1.40 4.51 4.10
CA HIS A 30 -1.91 4.09 5.39
C HIS A 30 -1.06 2.95 5.91
N SER A 31 -0.60 3.02 7.15
CA SER A 31 0.19 1.93 7.73
C SER A 31 -0.14 1.74 9.19
N THR A 32 -0.08 0.50 9.67
CA THR A 32 -0.15 0.17 11.09
C THR A 32 0.98 0.88 11.83
N ARG A 33 0.67 1.55 12.94
CA ARG A 33 1.67 2.27 13.76
C ARG A 33 1.84 1.66 15.15
N ASP A 34 0.86 0.90 15.61
CA ASP A 34 0.86 0.33 16.95
C ASP A 34 1.46 -1.08 16.93
N GLY A 35 2.64 -1.22 17.53
CA GLY A 35 3.36 -2.50 17.61
C GLY A 35 2.91 -3.39 18.76
N ARG A 36 2.04 -2.89 19.65
CA ARG A 36 1.55 -3.63 20.82
C ARG A 36 0.26 -4.37 20.51
N LEU A 37 -0.56 -3.83 19.61
CA LEU A 37 -1.85 -4.41 19.21
C LEU A 37 -1.76 -5.35 18.01
N THR A 38 -0.70 -5.25 17.21
CA THR A 38 -0.59 -6.01 15.96
C THR A 38 0.80 -6.63 15.88
N VAL A 39 0.87 -7.95 15.64
CA VAL A 39 2.15 -8.67 15.46
C VAL A 39 2.63 -8.55 14.01
N GLU A 40 1.70 -8.57 13.07
CA GLU A 40 1.95 -8.48 11.62
C GLU A 40 1.62 -7.06 11.11
N PRO A 41 2.63 -6.22 10.84
CA PRO A 41 2.36 -4.90 10.27
C PRO A 41 1.80 -5.01 8.85
N ALA A 42 0.81 -4.17 8.57
CA ALA A 42 0.31 -3.97 7.22
C ALA A 42 0.47 -2.51 6.82
N ALA A 43 0.81 -2.30 5.55
CA ALA A 43 0.79 -0.99 4.92
C ALA A 43 0.02 -1.08 3.60
N GLN A 44 -0.77 -0.05 3.35
CA GLN A 44 -1.60 0.07 2.17
C GLN A 44 -1.41 1.44 1.55
N VAL A 45 -1.38 1.51 0.23
CA VAL A 45 -1.36 2.76 -0.52
C VAL A 45 -2.63 2.85 -1.36
N GLU A 46 -3.39 3.92 -1.17
CA GLU A 46 -4.45 4.35 -2.08
C GLU A 46 -3.81 5.17 -3.20
N ILE A 47 -3.99 4.72 -4.43
CA ILE A 47 -3.46 5.34 -5.63
C ILE A 47 -4.65 5.88 -6.43
N THR A 48 -4.69 7.19 -6.63
CA THR A 48 -5.64 7.82 -7.54
C THR A 48 -4.94 8.17 -8.85
N VAL A 49 -5.46 7.66 -9.96
CA VAL A 49 -4.95 7.91 -11.31
C VAL A 49 -5.90 8.84 -12.06
N LYS A 50 -5.36 9.95 -12.57
CA LYS A 50 -6.08 10.88 -13.46
C LYS A 50 -5.41 10.90 -14.83
N CYS A 51 -6.17 10.57 -15.86
CA CYS A 51 -5.76 10.59 -17.26
C CYS A 51 -6.47 11.74 -17.99
N LYS A 52 -5.79 12.43 -18.92
CA LYS A 52 -6.44 13.49 -19.72
C LYS A 52 -7.51 12.95 -20.66
N SER A 53 -7.31 11.73 -21.17
CA SER A 53 -8.27 11.01 -22.01
C SER A 53 -9.48 10.46 -21.25
N GLY A 54 -9.53 10.60 -19.91
CA GLY A 54 -10.67 10.17 -19.08
C GLY A 54 -10.80 8.65 -18.88
N LYS A 55 -10.13 7.83 -19.70
CA LYS A 55 -10.01 6.38 -19.51
C LYS A 55 -8.85 6.04 -18.59
N GLN A 56 -9.12 5.16 -17.63
CA GLN A 56 -8.15 4.63 -16.68
C GLN A 56 -7.78 3.21 -17.08
N PRO A 57 -6.56 2.74 -16.74
CA PRO A 57 -6.14 1.38 -17.05
C PRO A 57 -7.04 0.36 -16.32
N SER A 58 -7.38 -0.75 -16.99
CA SER A 58 -8.23 -1.81 -16.42
C SER A 58 -7.57 -2.47 -15.21
N THR A 59 -6.27 -2.70 -15.29
CA THR A 59 -5.47 -3.34 -14.23
C THR A 59 -4.20 -2.54 -14.02
N LEU A 60 -3.79 -2.39 -12.77
CA LEU A 60 -2.50 -1.79 -12.41
C LEU A 60 -1.70 -2.81 -11.63
N TYR A 61 -0.40 -2.87 -11.88
CA TYR A 61 0.55 -3.68 -11.14
C TYR A 61 1.51 -2.78 -10.38
N ALA A 62 1.80 -3.14 -9.15
CA ALA A 62 2.72 -2.42 -8.29
C ALA A 62 3.91 -3.32 -7.95
N ASP A 63 5.11 -2.80 -8.13
CA ASP A 63 6.35 -3.43 -7.69
C ASP A 63 6.77 -2.85 -6.35
N ILE A 64 6.74 -3.72 -5.35
CA ILE A 64 7.15 -3.42 -3.98
C ILE A 64 8.39 -4.27 -3.72
N ASN A 65 9.55 -3.62 -3.60
CA ASN A 65 10.83 -4.27 -3.30
C ASN A 65 11.20 -5.44 -4.25
N GLY A 66 10.83 -5.37 -5.53
CA GLY A 66 11.11 -6.41 -6.52
C GLY A 66 10.00 -7.45 -6.69
N GLN A 67 8.95 -7.39 -5.86
CA GLN A 67 7.77 -8.25 -6.00
C GLN A 67 6.64 -7.48 -6.65
N VAL A 68 6.21 -7.95 -7.83
CA VAL A 68 5.10 -7.35 -8.57
C VAL A 68 3.78 -7.96 -8.12
N VAL A 69 2.87 -7.14 -7.61
CA VAL A 69 1.54 -7.51 -7.15
C VAL A 69 0.46 -6.74 -7.91
N PRO A 70 -0.70 -7.35 -8.21
CA PRO A 70 -1.81 -6.63 -8.82
C PRO A 70 -2.45 -5.67 -7.81
N CYS A 71 -2.85 -4.49 -8.27
CA CYS A 71 -3.60 -3.51 -7.49
C CYS A 71 -5.09 -3.83 -7.56
N ALA A 72 -5.78 -3.75 -6.42
CA ALA A 72 -7.23 -3.88 -6.36
C ALA A 72 -7.89 -2.55 -6.76
N GLN A 73 -8.91 -2.59 -7.62
CA GLN A 73 -9.67 -1.40 -7.99
C GLN A 73 -10.84 -1.16 -7.02
N SER A 74 -11.15 0.11 -6.73
CA SER A 74 -12.36 0.47 -5.99
C SER A 74 -13.61 0.24 -6.85
N ALA A 75 -14.59 -0.50 -6.31
CA ALA A 75 -15.89 -0.69 -6.97
C ALA A 75 -16.74 0.61 -7.02
N THR A 76 -16.50 1.55 -6.10
CA THR A 76 -17.33 2.76 -5.93
C THR A 76 -16.80 3.96 -6.70
N SER A 77 -15.49 4.01 -6.98
CA SER A 77 -14.86 5.18 -7.59
C SER A 77 -13.87 4.75 -8.67
N PRO A 78 -14.19 4.96 -9.96
CA PRO A 78 -13.29 4.62 -11.04
C PRO A 78 -11.99 5.45 -10.90
N GLY A 79 -10.85 4.76 -10.90
CA GLY A 79 -9.52 5.38 -10.88
C GLY A 79 -8.80 5.35 -9.55
N LYS A 80 -9.46 4.78 -8.54
CA LYS A 80 -8.86 4.48 -7.26
C LYS A 80 -8.41 3.03 -7.23
N TYR A 81 -7.14 2.84 -6.94
CA TYR A 81 -6.51 1.54 -6.81
C TYR A 81 -5.88 1.42 -5.44
N PHE A 82 -5.83 0.20 -4.92
CA PHE A 82 -5.27 -0.11 -3.62
C PHE A 82 -4.22 -1.19 -3.80
N VAL A 83 -3.08 -0.96 -3.17
CA VAL A 83 -2.05 -1.99 -3.03
C VAL A 83 -1.68 -2.11 -1.56
N GLY A 84 -1.67 -3.34 -1.06
CA GLY A 84 -1.31 -3.66 0.31
C GLY A 84 -0.07 -4.54 0.34
N VAL A 85 0.80 -4.28 1.31
CA VAL A 85 1.88 -5.17 1.71
C VAL A 85 1.67 -5.53 3.18
N ALA A 86 1.63 -6.83 3.45
CA ALA A 86 1.70 -7.36 4.81
C ALA A 86 3.09 -7.97 4.97
N ALA A 87 3.72 -7.72 6.11
CA ALA A 87 4.98 -8.37 6.47
C ALA A 87 4.76 -9.27 7.69
N ALA A 88 5.54 -10.35 7.81
CA ALA A 88 5.42 -11.27 8.94
C ALA A 88 5.93 -10.63 10.23
N THR A 89 6.84 -9.65 10.13
CA THR A 89 7.35 -8.91 11.28
C THR A 89 7.50 -7.41 11.04
N HIS A 90 7.42 -6.63 12.13
CA HIS A 90 7.71 -5.17 12.17
C HIS A 90 9.11 -4.77 11.66
N LYS A 91 10.05 -5.71 11.57
CA LYS A 91 11.40 -5.46 11.06
C LYS A 91 11.51 -5.60 9.56
N GLU A 92 10.66 -6.42 8.95
CA GLU A 92 10.64 -6.66 7.50
C GLU A 92 9.97 -5.50 6.77
N LEU A 93 9.01 -4.83 7.41
CA LEU A 93 8.44 -3.61 6.86
C LEU A 93 9.41 -2.43 7.08
N ALA A 94 10.13 -2.06 6.02
CA ALA A 94 11.12 -1.00 6.09
C ALA A 94 10.50 0.32 6.59
N LYS A 95 11.09 0.89 7.63
CA LYS A 95 10.74 2.24 8.11
C LYS A 95 11.24 3.28 7.10
N GLY A 96 10.38 4.22 6.76
CA GLY A 96 10.70 5.34 5.88
C GLY A 96 9.86 5.37 4.61
N ARG A 97 10.40 6.04 3.60
CA ARG A 97 9.76 6.20 2.30
C ARG A 97 10.30 5.15 1.34
N THR A 98 9.45 4.23 0.92
CA THR A 98 9.76 3.22 -0.09
C THR A 98 9.00 3.56 -1.36
N ALA A 99 9.71 3.70 -2.46
CA ALA A 99 9.11 4.14 -3.71
C ALA A 99 8.59 2.92 -4.49
N ILE A 100 7.27 2.83 -4.64
CA ILE A 100 6.55 1.77 -5.35
C ILE A 100 6.45 2.16 -6.82
N LYS A 101 6.94 1.28 -7.71
CA LYS A 101 6.82 1.48 -9.16
C LYS A 101 5.50 0.89 -9.64
N LEU A 102 4.79 1.64 -10.47
CA LEU A 102 3.53 1.21 -11.06
C LEU A 102 3.75 0.81 -12.51
N TYR A 103 3.08 -0.26 -12.93
CA TYR A 103 3.10 -0.80 -14.28
C TYR A 103 1.65 -0.99 -14.75
N ASP A 104 1.37 -0.48 -15.95
CA ASP A 104 0.19 -0.81 -16.72
C ASP A 104 0.38 -2.14 -17.47
N ASP A 105 -0.70 -2.72 -18.02
CA ASP A 105 -0.72 -4.01 -18.71
C ASP A 105 0.39 -4.12 -19.79
N GLU A 106 0.60 -3.07 -20.58
CA GLU A 106 1.65 -3.02 -21.60
C GLU A 106 3.05 -3.08 -20.98
N SER A 107 3.33 -2.22 -20.00
CA SER A 107 4.63 -2.15 -19.33
C SER A 107 4.92 -3.41 -18.50
N TYR A 108 3.90 -4.03 -17.89
CA TYR A 108 4.04 -5.31 -17.22
C TYR A 108 4.37 -6.44 -18.19
N SER A 109 3.75 -6.45 -19.38
CA SER A 109 4.09 -7.43 -20.43
C SER A 109 5.55 -7.32 -20.87
N SER A 110 6.10 -6.10 -20.92
CA SER A 110 7.51 -5.86 -21.22
C SER A 110 8.44 -6.29 -20.07
N LEU A 111 8.01 -6.09 -18.82
CA LEU A 111 8.72 -6.53 -17.63
C LEU A 111 8.81 -8.06 -17.54
N ARG A 112 7.74 -8.79 -17.91
CA ARG A 112 7.79 -10.27 -17.98
C ARG A 112 8.67 -10.80 -19.11
N LYS A 113 8.87 -10.01 -20.17
CA LYS A 113 9.75 -10.37 -21.30
C LYS A 113 11.22 -10.09 -20.98
N ALA A 114 11.51 -9.19 -20.05
CA ALA A 114 12.86 -8.93 -19.56
C ALA A 114 13.37 -10.14 -18.75
N ARG A 115 14.35 -10.86 -19.30
CA ARG A 115 14.92 -12.08 -18.68
C ARG A 115 16.17 -11.85 -17.85
N THR A 116 16.73 -10.65 -17.92
CA THR A 116 17.97 -10.26 -17.25
C THR A 116 17.70 -9.08 -16.34
N ASP A 117 18.38 -9.00 -15.19
CA ASP A 117 18.19 -7.91 -14.23
C ASP A 117 18.42 -6.51 -14.84
N GLU A 118 19.31 -6.42 -15.82
CA GLU A 118 19.55 -5.19 -16.59
C GLU A 118 18.37 -4.80 -17.48
N ALA A 119 17.72 -5.80 -18.10
CA ALA A 119 16.55 -5.61 -18.93
C ALA A 119 15.32 -5.21 -18.09
N VAL A 120 15.20 -5.70 -16.85
CA VAL A 120 14.13 -5.31 -15.92
C VAL A 120 14.27 -3.85 -15.52
N LYS A 121 15.50 -3.38 -15.27
CA LYS A 121 15.77 -1.96 -14.95
C LYS A 121 15.54 -1.02 -16.13
N ALA A 122 15.68 -1.52 -17.36
CA ALA A 122 15.43 -0.75 -18.57
C ALA A 122 13.93 -0.52 -18.87
N VAL A 123 13.03 -1.30 -18.26
CA VAL A 123 11.59 -1.10 -18.44
C VAL A 123 11.15 0.17 -17.71
N LYS A 124 10.62 1.13 -18.48
CA LYS A 124 10.09 2.38 -17.94
C LYS A 124 8.82 2.09 -17.13
N PRO A 125 8.77 2.46 -15.84
CA PRO A 125 7.53 2.36 -15.06
C PRO A 125 6.51 3.38 -15.55
N PHE A 126 5.23 3.01 -15.45
CA PHE A 126 4.09 3.87 -15.80
C PHE A 126 3.97 5.08 -14.86
N GLY A 127 4.32 4.88 -13.59
CA GLY A 127 4.36 5.91 -12.56
C GLY A 127 5.09 5.43 -11.31
N GLN A 128 5.28 6.33 -10.35
CA GLN A 128 5.86 5.97 -9.06
C GLN A 128 5.10 6.67 -7.94
N VAL A 129 4.87 5.95 -6.85
CA VAL A 129 4.19 6.47 -5.65
C VAL A 129 5.03 6.08 -4.43
N GLU A 130 5.17 6.99 -3.48
CA GLU A 130 5.89 6.72 -2.24
C GLU A 130 4.97 6.11 -1.18
N LEU A 131 5.35 4.95 -0.66
CA LEU A 131 4.81 4.39 0.58
C LEU A 131 5.61 4.98 1.75
N ASN A 132 4.97 5.82 2.56
CA ASN A 132 5.58 6.35 3.77
C ASN A 132 5.12 5.54 4.99
N HIS A 133 6.04 4.75 5.55
CA HIS A 133 5.84 4.05 6.81
C HIS A 133 6.64 4.76 7.91
N PRO A 134 5.99 5.52 8.82
CA PRO A 134 6.69 6.28 9.86
C PRO A 134 7.34 5.40 10.94
N GLY A 135 7.14 4.08 10.86
CA GLY A 135 7.62 3.11 11.82
C GLY A 135 6.60 2.85 12.92
N VAL A 136 6.96 1.88 13.74
CA VAL A 136 6.08 1.27 14.74
C VAL A 136 6.45 1.82 16.11
N SER A 137 5.45 2.26 16.85
CA SER A 137 5.59 2.71 18.24
C SER A 137 5.03 1.63 19.17
N TYR A 138 5.78 1.32 20.23
CA TYR A 138 5.40 0.31 21.24
C TYR A 138 4.71 0.92 22.47
N GLY A 139 4.34 2.21 22.37
CA GLY A 139 3.72 2.95 23.47
C GLY A 139 4.70 3.26 24.61
N PRO A 140 4.20 3.83 25.73
CA PRO A 140 5.01 4.06 26.92
C PRO A 140 5.47 2.74 27.53
N TRP A 141 6.65 2.75 28.15
CA TRP A 141 7.26 1.56 28.76
C TRP A 141 6.38 0.93 29.86
N LEU A 142 5.64 1.76 30.60
CA LEU A 142 4.71 1.33 31.64
C LEU A 142 3.25 1.41 31.13
N PRO A 143 2.48 0.32 31.21
CA PRO A 143 1.07 0.34 30.88
C PRO A 143 0.28 1.21 31.87
N SER A 144 -0.76 1.89 31.39
CA SER A 144 -1.68 2.68 32.22
C SER A 144 -2.33 1.86 33.34
N GLU A 145 -2.50 0.57 33.10
CA GLU A 145 -3.07 -0.44 33.99
C GLU A 145 -2.24 -0.60 35.25
N PHE A 146 -0.91 -0.51 35.13
CA PHE A 146 -0.02 -0.56 36.30
C PHE A 146 -0.25 0.64 37.22
N PHE A 147 -0.38 1.85 36.65
CA PHE A 147 -0.68 3.04 37.43
C PHE A 147 -2.03 2.93 38.12
N ALA A 148 -3.06 2.45 37.42
CA ALA A 148 -4.39 2.23 38.02
C ALA A 148 -4.32 1.26 39.20
N VAL A 149 -3.73 0.07 39.03
CA VAL A 149 -3.60 -0.94 40.10
C VAL A 149 -2.78 -0.41 41.27
N SER A 150 -1.70 0.34 41.01
CA SER A 150 -0.89 0.94 42.06
C SER A 150 -1.68 1.95 42.90
N ALA A 151 -2.49 2.81 42.25
CA ALA A 151 -3.33 3.78 42.93
C ALA A 151 -4.40 3.09 43.78
N PHE A 152 -5.07 2.07 43.25
CA PHE A 152 -6.02 1.26 44.01
C PHE A 152 -5.36 0.55 45.20
N GLY A 153 -4.17 -0.02 45.01
CA GLY A 153 -3.41 -0.67 46.09
C GLY A 153 -3.05 0.29 47.22
N VAL A 154 -2.67 1.53 46.89
CA VAL A 154 -2.39 2.58 47.89
C VAL A 154 -3.65 2.94 48.66
N VAL A 155 -4.78 3.18 47.98
CA VAL A 155 -6.06 3.50 48.64
C VAL A 155 -6.50 2.35 49.56
N TRP A 156 -6.43 1.11 49.08
CA TRP A 156 -6.73 -0.07 49.88
C TRP A 156 -5.84 -0.17 51.12
N TRP A 157 -4.53 0.03 50.97
CA TRP A 157 -3.58 -0.03 52.07
C TRP A 157 -3.87 1.02 53.13
N VAL A 158 -4.15 2.26 52.72
CA VAL A 158 -4.54 3.35 53.65
C VAL A 158 -5.82 3.01 54.38
N ALA A 159 -6.86 2.57 53.68
CA ALA A 159 -8.14 2.20 54.28
C ALA A 159 -7.99 1.05 55.28
N TYR A 160 -7.20 0.03 54.94
CA TYR A 160 -6.92 -1.10 55.82
C TYR A 160 -6.14 -0.66 57.07
N ARG A 161 -5.15 0.23 56.92
CA ARG A 161 -4.35 0.75 58.03
C ARG A 161 -5.22 1.51 59.04
N GLU A 162 -6.14 2.37 58.59
CA GLU A 162 -7.05 3.07 59.50
C GLU A 162 -8.03 2.12 60.19
N ARG A 163 -8.58 1.14 59.45
CA ARG A 163 -9.42 0.09 60.06
C ARG A 163 -8.68 -0.67 61.16
N SER A 164 -7.43 -1.06 60.93
CA SER A 164 -6.62 -1.78 61.91
C SER A 164 -6.33 -0.97 63.18
N LYS A 165 -6.24 0.36 63.10
CA LYS A 165 -6.07 1.23 64.28
C LYS A 165 -7.33 1.33 65.14
N ILE A 166 -8.52 1.13 64.57
CA ILE A 166 -9.80 1.17 65.31
C ILE A 166 -10.08 -0.16 66.02
N LEU A 167 -9.56 -1.27 65.49
CA LEU A 167 -9.77 -2.63 66.01
C LEU A 167 -8.71 -3.07 67.04
N SER A 168 -7.69 -2.25 67.29
CA SER A 168 -6.69 -2.42 68.35
C SER A 168 -7.00 -1.50 69.51
#